data_AF-A0A931C5V0-F1
#
_entry.id   AF-A0A931C5V0-F1
#
_cell.length_a   1.000
_cell.length_b   1.000
_cell.length_c   1.000
_cell.angle_alpha   90.00
_cell.angle_beta   90.00
_cell.angle_gamma   90.00
#
_symmetry.space_group_name_H-M   'P 1'
#
loop_
_entity.id
_entity.type
_entity.pdbx_description
1 polymer ?
#
loop_
_entity_poly.entity_id
_entity_poly.type
_entity_poly.pdbx_seq_one_letter_code
_entity_poly.pdbx_strand_id
1 'polypeptide(L)' 'MTTLAQRIQSFLQSPRGRKLIDQGRRQAAKPQNQQRLRGLMDRLQGRRRY' A
#
# COMPACT_ATOMS: atom_id res chain seq x y z
N MET A 1 4.58 -1.47 -27.40
CA MET A 1 4.38 -2.51 -26.37
C MET A 1 4.11 -1.82 -25.05
N THR A 2 2.86 -1.79 -24.57
CA THR A 2 2.56 -1.26 -23.24
C THR A 2 3.02 -2.28 -22.22
N THR A 3 3.98 -1.91 -21.38
CA THR A 3 4.45 -2.82 -20.33
C THR A 3 3.38 -2.95 -19.24
N LEU A 4 3.37 -4.07 -18.52
CA LEU A 4 2.44 -4.29 -17.41
C LEU A 4 2.49 -3.12 -16.40
N ALA A 5 3.68 -2.54 -16.19
CA ALA A 5 3.91 -1.37 -15.37
C ALA A 5 3.13 -0.13 -15.88
N GLN A 6 3.18 0.16 -17.18
CA GLN A 6 2.41 1.27 -17.76
C GLN A 6 0.90 1.07 -17.57
N ARG A 7 0.39 -0.16 -17.76
CA ARG A 7 -1.04 -0.44 -17.57
C ARG A 7 -1.49 -0.28 -16.12
N ILE A 8 -0.66 -0.70 -15.16
CA ILE A 8 -0.90 -0.47 -13.73
C ILE A 8 -0.87 1.03 -13.42
N GLN A 9 0.10 1.77 -13.96
CA GLN A 9 0.20 3.21 -13.76
C GLN A 9 -1.00 3.97 -14.36
N SER A 10 -1.44 3.61 -15.57
CA SER A 10 -2.67 4.12 -16.17
C SER A 10 -3.90 3.79 -15.33
N PHE A 11 -3.97 2.58 -14.78
CA PHE A 11 -5.06 2.17 -13.90
C PHE A 11 -5.07 2.96 -12.58
N LEU A 12 -3.91 3.18 -11.95
CA LEU A 12 -3.76 3.98 -10.74
C LEU A 12 -4.11 5.46 -10.97
N GLN A 13 -3.80 5.98 -12.16
CA GLN A 13 -4.17 7.33 -12.57
C GLN A 13 -5.66 7.48 -12.92
N SER A 14 -6.37 6.38 -13.17
CA SER A 14 -7.81 6.38 -13.46
C SER A 14 -8.63 6.81 -12.23
N PRO A 15 -9.86 7.35 -12.40
CA PRO A 15 -10.73 7.70 -11.28
C PRO A 15 -11.09 6.52 -10.37
N ARG A 16 -11.11 5.28 -10.88
CA ARG A 16 -11.26 4.08 -10.04
C ARG A 16 -10.01 3.80 -9.22
N GLY A 17 -8.82 3.93 -9.82
CA GLY A 17 -7.54 3.79 -9.14
C GLY A 17 -7.37 4.82 -8.03
N ARG A 18 -7.67 6.09 -8.31
CA ARG A 18 -7.69 7.16 -7.30
C ARG A 18 -8.62 6.85 -6.14
N LYS A 19 -9.85 6.37 -6.39
CA LYS A 19 -10.77 5.95 -5.31
C LYS A 19 -10.21 4.83 -4.45
N LEU A 20 -9.56 3.82 -5.06
CA LEU A 20 -8.89 2.75 -4.32
C LEU A 20 -7.74 3.27 -3.47
N ILE A 21 -6.89 4.14 -4.03
CA ILE A 21 -5.80 4.78 -3.30
C ILE A 21 -6.33 5.67 -2.17
N ASP A 22 -7.40 6.42 -2.39
CA ASP A 22 -8.01 7.28 -1.36
C ASP A 22 -8.62 6.46 -0.22
N GLN A 23 -9.33 5.38 -0.53
CA GLN A 23 -9.84 4.47 0.48
C GLN A 23 -8.70 3.80 1.25
N GLY A 24 -7.65 3.38 0.55
CA GLY A 24 -6.42 2.85 1.14
C GLY A 24 -5.72 3.87 2.03
N ARG A 25 -5.58 5.13 1.58
CA ARG A 25 -5.01 6.24 2.35
C ARG A 25 -5.82 6.53 3.59
N ARG A 26 -7.15 6.60 3.50
CA ARG A 26 -8.03 6.79 4.66
C ARG A 26 -7.92 5.65 5.66
N GLN A 27 -7.79 4.41 5.18
CA GLN A 27 -7.58 3.25 6.04
C GLN A 27 -6.19 3.23 6.65
N ALA A 28 -5.15 3.61 5.92
CA ALA A 28 -3.77 3.71 6.40
C ALA A 28 -3.55 4.93 7.33
N ALA A 29 -4.32 6.00 7.15
CA ALA A 29 -4.32 7.17 8.01
C ALA A 29 -4.90 6.86 9.40
N LYS A 30 -5.62 5.75 9.58
CA LYS A 30 -6.09 5.33 10.89
C LYS A 30 -4.89 4.93 11.76
N PRO A 31 -4.74 5.49 12.98
CA PRO A 31 -3.61 5.21 13.86
C PRO A 31 -3.53 3.72 14.23
N GLN A 32 -4.68 3.06 14.37
CA GLN A 32 -4.77 1.63 14.65
C GLN A 32 -4.13 0.77 13.54
N ASN A 33 -4.29 1.16 12.27
CA ASN A 33 -3.68 0.45 11.15
C ASN A 33 -2.17 0.73 11.06
N GLN A 34 -1.74 1.94 11.40
CA GLN A 34 -0.30 2.23 11.50
C GLN A 34 0.39 1.41 12.58
N GLN A 35 -0.23 1.25 13.75
CA GLN A 35 0.32 0.42 14.82
C GLN A 35 0.42 -1.06 14.41
N ARG A 36 -0.62 -1.58 13.74
CA ARG A 36 -0.60 -2.94 13.17
C ARG A 36 0.48 -3.11 12.11
N LEU A 37 0.62 -2.14 11.19
CA LEU A 37 1.67 -2.14 10.16
C LEU A 37 3.07 -2.09 10.78
N ARG A 38 3.28 -1.26 11.80
CA ARG A 38 4.54 -1.23 12.56
C ARG A 38 4.82 -2.57 13.21
N GLY A 39 3.86 -3.18 13.90
CA GLY A 39 4.04 -4.49 14.51
C GLY A 39 4.33 -5.62 13.50
N LEU A 40 3.75 -5.54 12.31
CA LEU A 40 4.06 -6.48 11.21
C LEU A 40 5.46 -6.24 10.64
N MET A 41 5.86 -4.98 10.45
CA MET A 41 7.22 -4.63 10.01
C MET A 41 8.27 -5.03 11.05
N ASP A 42 7.99 -4.81 12.32
CA ASP A 42 8.87 -5.14 13.43
C ASP A 42 9.10 -6.65 13.51
N ARG A 43 8.04 -7.45 13.34
CA ARG A 43 8.13 -8.92 13.21
C ARG A 43 8.93 -9.35 11.98
N LEU A 44 8.76 -8.70 10.84
CA LEU A 44 9.50 -9.01 9.61
C LEU A 44 10.98 -8.61 9.69
N GLN A 45 11.29 -7.47 10.30
CA GLN A 45 12.68 -7.03 10.54
C GLN A 45 13.37 -7.89 11.60
N GLY A 46 12.67 -8.23 12.68
CA GLY A 46 13.17 -9.13 13.72
C GLY A 46 13.57 -10.48 13.14
N ARG A 47 12.76 -11.04 12.23
CA ARG A 47 13.06 -12.32 11.55
C ARG A 47 14.25 -12.28 10.59
N ARG A 48 14.68 -11.09 10.16
CA ARG A 48 15.83 -10.91 9.24
C ARG A 48 17.15 -10.68 9.99
N ARG A 49 17.08 -10.53 11.31
CA ARG A 49 18.23 -10.25 12.19
C ARG A 49 18.72 -11.48 12.97
N TYR A 50 18.03 -12.61 12.86
CA TYR A 50 18.46 -13.92 13.37
C TYR A 50 19.06 -14.78 12.26
#